data_AF-A0A9Q3E0T4-F1
#
_entry.id   AF-A0A9Q3E0T4-F1
#
_cell.length_a   1.000
_cell.length_b   1.000
_cell.length_c   1.000
_cell.angle_alpha   90.00
_cell.angle_beta   90.00
_cell.angle_gamma   90.00
#
_symmetry.space_group_name_H-M   'P 1'
#
loop_
_entity.id
_entity.type
_entity.pdbx_description
1 polymer ?
#
loop_
_entity_poly.entity_id
_entity_poly.type
_entity_poly.pdbx_seq_one_letter_code
_entity_poly.pdbx_strand_id
1 'polypeptide(L)'
;MYGIDIYNSKNRHITIGKNEEKKFSLEIYHISSHDPPEELLNEFRDGQFSTTLTSKQKLSLLKILRKNRPAFAIGEEPLGKIRGHDIELYLDVERPYPPMLRRPPYPTSLEIRKEIEKHINELLDMDVIRKIGHNEIVEITTPVLITWHYEKSRLCGDFRALNNYTKADRYPIPSIPHALDQLAKDKYITKMDCRKGFHQSGVKPNSMKLLKIICHMGIYEYTRMQFCIKNAPAHFQRMMDTIFQEEILEGCMLVYIDDIIMYSETWEDHVQYIERLLSKCTPINLKISLKKCNFAQQELLALGHKVSGLSLAIDQNKVAAVLLKPVPKNIKEMQYFLGFASYYRNHIRNFAHITSSL
;
A
#
# COMPACT_ATOMS: atom_id res chain seq x y z
N MET A 1 -15.27 42.78 -40.37
CA MET A 1 -16.37 43.09 -39.44
C MET A 1 -17.09 41.77 -39.21
N TYR A 2 -16.94 41.16 -38.04
CA TYR A 2 -17.53 39.85 -37.73
C TYR A 2 -18.98 40.07 -37.28
N GLY A 3 -19.92 39.32 -37.84
CA GLY A 3 -21.34 39.38 -37.48
C GLY A 3 -21.85 37.99 -37.12
N ILE A 4 -22.66 37.90 -36.06
CA ILE A 4 -23.35 36.68 -35.65
C ILE A 4 -24.84 36.92 -35.90
N ASP A 5 -25.45 36.15 -36.79
CA ASP A 5 -26.89 36.16 -36.99
C ASP A 5 -27.56 35.22 -35.98
N ILE A 6 -28.23 35.82 -34.99
CA ILE A 6 -28.89 35.15 -33.87
C ILE A 6 -30.38 34.88 -34.12
N TYR A 7 -30.94 35.31 -35.26
CA TYR A 7 -32.39 35.26 -35.50
C TYR A 7 -32.85 34.08 -36.37
N ASN A 8 -31.93 33.36 -37.03
CA ASN A 8 -32.29 32.24 -37.90
C ASN A 8 -32.02 30.88 -37.21
N SER A 9 -33.07 30.24 -36.70
CA SER A 9 -32.97 29.03 -35.87
C SER A 9 -32.61 27.74 -36.63
N LYS A 10 -32.64 27.73 -37.97
CA LYS A 10 -32.42 26.51 -38.77
C LYS A 10 -31.03 26.36 -39.38
N ASN A 11 -30.23 27.42 -39.52
CA ASN A 11 -28.89 27.36 -40.11
C ASN A 11 -27.99 28.48 -39.54
N ARG A 12 -27.25 28.19 -38.46
CA ARG A 12 -26.29 29.14 -37.87
C ARG A 12 -24.98 29.12 -38.67
N HIS A 13 -24.56 30.28 -39.14
CA HIS A 13 -23.30 30.50 -39.86
C HIS A 13 -22.50 31.63 -39.19
N ILE A 14 -21.18 31.57 -39.29
CA ILE A 14 -20.30 32.71 -38.98
C ILE A 14 -19.57 33.08 -40.27
N THR A 15 -19.56 34.37 -40.59
CA THR A 15 -18.81 34.91 -41.73
C THR A 15 -17.42 35.34 -41.27
N ILE A 16 -16.38 34.69 -41.81
CA ILE A 16 -14.97 35.08 -41.57
C ILE A 16 -14.46 35.71 -42.86
N GLY A 17 -14.30 37.04 -42.87
CA GLY A 17 -13.96 37.76 -44.11
C GLY A 17 -15.11 37.79 -45.12
N LYS A 18 -14.85 38.28 -46.35
CA LYS A 18 -15.92 38.67 -47.28
C LYS A 18 -16.66 37.52 -47.99
N ASN A 19 -16.22 36.26 -47.94
CA ASN A 19 -16.77 35.21 -48.82
C ASN A 19 -16.72 33.76 -48.29
N GLU A 20 -16.49 33.51 -47.01
CA GLU A 20 -16.53 32.14 -46.46
C GLU A 20 -17.63 31.98 -45.40
N GLU A 21 -18.65 31.18 -45.72
CA GLU A 21 -19.69 30.74 -44.78
C GLU A 21 -19.37 29.31 -44.31
N LYS A 22 -19.06 29.14 -43.02
CA LYS A 22 -18.98 27.81 -42.40
C LYS A 22 -20.26 27.49 -41.65
N LYS A 23 -20.82 26.31 -41.93
CA LYS A 23 -22.03 25.77 -41.27
C LYS A 23 -21.65 25.12 -39.94
N PHE A 24 -22.27 25.52 -38.84
CA PHE A 24 -22.12 24.81 -37.57
C PHE A 24 -23.03 23.58 -37.53
N SER A 25 -22.48 22.43 -37.13
CA SER A 25 -23.24 21.33 -36.52
C SER A 25 -23.02 21.41 -35.00
N LEU A 26 -24.07 21.74 -34.25
CA LEU A 26 -24.05 21.59 -32.79
C LEU A 26 -24.43 20.14 -32.50
N GLU A 27 -23.44 19.31 -32.19
CA GLU A 27 -23.71 18.03 -31.51
C GLU A 27 -24.08 18.34 -30.06
N ILE A 28 -25.39 18.32 -29.79
CA ILE A 28 -25.88 18.36 -28.41
C ILE A 28 -25.64 16.96 -27.84
N TYR A 29 -24.53 16.79 -27.14
CA TYR A 29 -24.35 15.64 -26.27
C TYR A 29 -25.38 15.75 -25.14
N HIS A 30 -26.35 14.84 -25.10
CA HIS A 30 -27.15 14.62 -23.90
C HIS A 30 -26.21 14.05 -22.84
N ILE A 31 -25.49 14.91 -22.13
CA ILE A 31 -24.84 14.53 -20.87
C ILE A 31 -25.99 14.23 -19.93
N SER A 32 -26.26 12.94 -19.71
CA SER A 32 -27.12 12.51 -18.63
C SER A 32 -26.58 13.13 -17.34
N SER A 33 -27.42 13.75 -16.52
CA SER A 33 -27.02 14.36 -15.23
C SER A 33 -26.37 13.36 -14.25
N HIS A 34 -26.32 12.09 -14.63
CA HIS A 34 -25.76 10.97 -13.88
C HIS A 34 -24.37 10.54 -14.35
N ASP A 35 -23.87 11.05 -15.48
CA ASP A 35 -22.50 10.77 -15.90
C ASP A 35 -21.50 11.60 -15.08
N PRO A 36 -20.41 10.99 -14.60
CA PRO A 36 -19.42 11.69 -13.81
C PRO A 36 -18.72 12.79 -14.62
N PRO A 37 -18.67 14.04 -14.11
CA PRO A 37 -17.90 15.12 -14.70
C PRO A 37 -16.46 14.70 -15.03
N GLU A 38 -15.96 15.14 -16.18
CA GLU A 38 -14.61 14.80 -16.66
C GLU A 38 -13.52 15.21 -15.66
N GLU A 39 -13.72 16.33 -14.95
CA GLU A 39 -12.85 16.79 -13.87
C GLU A 39 -12.67 15.75 -12.76
N LEU A 40 -13.78 15.12 -12.32
CA LEU A 40 -13.76 14.09 -11.27
C LEU A 40 -13.08 12.81 -11.74
N LEU A 41 -13.30 12.43 -12.99
CA LEU A 41 -12.63 11.28 -13.60
C LEU A 41 -11.13 11.51 -13.70
N ASN A 42 -10.71 12.71 -14.08
CA ASN A 42 -9.31 13.08 -14.19
C ASN A 42 -8.61 13.16 -12.82
N GLU A 43 -9.29 13.67 -11.79
CA GLU A 43 -8.75 13.76 -10.42
C GLU A 43 -8.42 12.37 -9.85
N PHE A 44 -9.27 11.37 -10.12
CA PHE A 44 -9.10 10.01 -9.59
C PHE A 44 -8.64 8.97 -10.61
N ARG A 45 -8.14 9.40 -11.78
CA ARG A 45 -7.80 8.53 -12.91
C ARG A 45 -6.82 7.39 -12.60
N ASP A 46 -5.96 7.60 -11.59
CA ASP A 46 -4.95 6.61 -11.20
C ASP A 46 -5.56 5.44 -10.42
N GLY A 47 -6.78 5.60 -9.88
CA GLY A 47 -7.51 4.56 -9.18
C GLY A 47 -8.15 3.55 -10.14
N GLN A 48 -8.20 2.28 -9.74
CA GLN A 48 -8.80 1.23 -10.56
C GLN A 48 -10.26 1.02 -10.14
N PHE A 49 -11.19 1.43 -10.99
CA PHE A 49 -12.64 1.28 -10.76
C PHE A 49 -13.19 0.09 -11.54
N SER A 50 -14.16 -0.62 -10.97
CA SER A 50 -14.81 -1.71 -11.70
C SER A 50 -15.51 -1.21 -12.96
N THR A 51 -15.38 -1.98 -14.05
CA THR A 51 -16.04 -1.72 -15.33
C THR A 51 -17.54 -2.01 -15.30
N THR A 52 -18.02 -2.73 -14.28
CA THR A 52 -19.44 -3.13 -14.16
C THR A 52 -20.29 -2.08 -13.44
N LEU A 53 -19.69 -0.99 -12.93
CA LEU A 53 -20.42 0.07 -12.24
C LEU A 53 -21.27 0.89 -13.20
N THR A 54 -22.51 1.14 -12.82
CA THR A 54 -23.36 2.12 -13.53
C THR A 54 -22.82 3.54 -13.39
N SER A 55 -23.16 4.45 -14.30
CA SER A 55 -22.76 5.86 -14.22
C SER A 55 -23.12 6.50 -12.88
N LYS A 56 -24.33 6.21 -12.36
CA LYS A 56 -24.81 6.70 -11.05
C LYS A 56 -23.94 6.20 -9.90
N GLN A 57 -23.59 4.92 -9.89
CA GLN A 57 -22.70 4.33 -8.88
C GLN A 57 -21.31 4.98 -8.95
N LYS A 58 -20.73 5.03 -10.14
CA LYS A 58 -19.41 5.65 -10.35
C LYS A 58 -19.37 7.11 -9.89
N LEU A 59 -20.40 7.90 -10.22
CA LEU A 59 -20.53 9.27 -9.75
C LEU A 59 -20.64 9.37 -8.22
N SER A 60 -21.45 8.52 -7.57
CA SER A 60 -21.60 8.52 -6.12
C SER A 60 -20.28 8.22 -5.38
N LEU A 61 -19.52 7.24 -5.88
CA LEU A 61 -18.21 6.90 -5.34
C LEU A 61 -17.22 8.06 -5.51
N LEU A 62 -17.10 8.63 -6.72
CA LEU A 62 -16.19 9.74 -6.99
C LEU A 62 -16.49 10.96 -6.12
N LYS A 63 -17.75 11.25 -5.82
CA LYS A 63 -18.13 12.33 -4.88
C LYS A 63 -17.57 12.09 -3.48
N ILE A 64 -17.63 10.86 -2.96
CA ILE A 64 -17.08 10.52 -1.65
C ILE A 64 -15.57 10.53 -1.63
N LEU A 65 -14.94 10.07 -2.70
CA LEU A 65 -13.49 10.16 -2.85
C LEU A 65 -13.03 11.63 -2.86
N ARG A 66 -13.74 12.52 -3.58
CA ARG A 66 -13.46 13.96 -3.57
C ARG A 66 -13.69 14.61 -2.22
N LYS A 67 -14.81 14.29 -1.56
CA LYS A 67 -15.10 14.75 -0.19
C LYS A 67 -13.97 14.42 0.78
N ASN A 68 -13.39 13.23 0.63
CA ASN A 68 -12.27 12.74 1.45
C ASN A 68 -10.91 12.79 0.73
N ARG A 69 -10.73 13.72 -0.23
CA ARG A 69 -9.46 13.88 -0.96
C ARG A 69 -8.23 13.95 -0.04
N PRO A 70 -8.28 14.61 1.15
CA PRO A 70 -7.14 14.64 2.07
C PRO A 70 -6.67 13.27 2.58
N ALA A 71 -7.45 12.20 2.48
CA ALA A 71 -7.01 10.85 2.83
C ALA A 71 -6.09 10.22 1.77
N PHE A 72 -6.06 10.77 0.55
CA PHE A 72 -5.20 10.28 -0.53
C PHE A 72 -3.90 11.08 -0.60
N ALA A 73 -2.87 10.43 -1.14
CA ALA A 73 -1.64 11.08 -1.57
C ALA A 73 -1.50 10.96 -3.09
N ILE A 74 -1.79 12.06 -3.79
CA ILE A 74 -1.82 12.13 -5.25
C ILE A 74 -0.51 12.74 -5.76
N GLY A 75 0.10 12.11 -6.77
CA GLY A 75 1.36 12.60 -7.35
C GLY A 75 2.53 12.64 -6.35
N GLU A 76 3.16 13.82 -6.24
CA GLU A 76 4.33 14.11 -5.40
C GLU A 76 4.00 14.73 -4.04
N GLU A 77 2.72 14.72 -3.64
CA GLU A 77 2.32 15.19 -2.31
C GLU A 77 3.12 14.51 -1.18
N PRO A 78 3.40 15.25 -0.08
CA PRO A 78 4.22 14.75 1.01
C PRO A 78 3.60 13.51 1.65
N LEU A 79 4.48 12.65 2.17
CA LEU A 79 4.07 11.45 2.85
C LEU A 79 3.24 11.79 4.10
N GLY A 80 2.23 10.97 4.40
CA GLY A 80 1.49 11.05 5.65
C GLY A 80 2.40 10.92 6.87
N LYS A 81 1.94 11.48 7.99
CA LYS A 81 2.53 11.31 9.32
C LYS A 81 1.42 10.93 10.27
N ILE A 82 1.34 9.64 10.57
CA ILE A 82 0.32 9.10 11.46
C ILE A 82 0.51 9.70 12.84
N ARG A 83 -0.55 10.32 13.36
CA ARG A 83 -0.55 10.98 14.67
C ARG A 83 -0.98 10.01 15.75
N GLY A 84 -0.29 10.02 16.90
CA GLY A 84 -0.69 9.25 18.09
C GLY A 84 -0.25 7.78 18.10
N HIS A 85 0.41 7.28 17.05
CA HIS A 85 0.77 5.86 16.92
C HIS A 85 2.26 5.66 16.61
N ASP A 86 3.15 6.42 17.27
CA ASP A 86 4.59 6.23 17.11
C ASP A 86 5.03 4.88 17.67
N ILE A 87 5.92 4.18 16.98
CA ILE A 87 6.51 2.94 17.48
C ILE A 87 7.58 3.21 18.53
N GLU A 88 7.57 2.38 19.57
CA GLU A 88 8.63 2.29 20.56
C GLU A 88 9.20 0.86 20.58
N LEU A 89 10.53 0.78 20.61
CA LEU A 89 11.30 -0.46 20.59
C LEU A 89 11.99 -0.65 21.92
N TYR A 90 11.91 -1.88 22.42
CA TYR A 90 12.56 -2.31 23.66
C TYR A 90 13.57 -3.40 23.33
N LEU A 91 14.76 -3.31 23.90
CA LEU A 91 15.79 -4.34 23.76
C LEU A 91 15.80 -5.24 25.00
N ASP A 92 16.16 -6.51 24.79
CA ASP A 92 16.40 -7.51 25.85
C ASP A 92 17.83 -7.41 26.42
N VAL A 93 18.57 -6.36 26.06
CA VAL A 93 19.94 -6.08 26.49
C VAL A 93 20.09 -4.63 26.90
N GLU A 94 20.94 -4.41 27.90
CA GLU A 94 21.27 -3.08 28.40
C GLU A 94 22.62 -2.59 27.89
N ARG A 95 22.99 -1.36 28.24
CA ARG A 95 24.30 -0.78 27.91
C ARG A 95 25.37 -1.35 28.86
N PRO A 96 26.60 -1.59 28.38
CA PRO A 96 27.06 -1.41 27.00
C PRO A 96 26.49 -2.49 26.06
N TYR A 97 26.05 -2.06 24.88
CA TYR A 97 25.43 -2.97 23.91
C TYR A 97 26.43 -3.97 23.32
N PRO A 98 25.97 -5.20 22.95
CA PRO A 98 26.81 -6.19 22.30
C PRO A 98 27.49 -5.67 21.02
N PRO A 99 28.75 -6.04 20.73
CA PRO A 99 29.46 -5.61 19.52
C PRO A 99 28.71 -5.91 18.22
N MET A 100 27.87 -6.95 18.19
CA MET A 100 27.03 -7.30 17.05
C MET A 100 26.05 -6.20 16.63
N LEU A 101 25.70 -5.28 17.53
CA LEU A 101 24.84 -4.11 17.23
C LEU A 101 25.61 -2.94 16.63
N ARG A 102 26.95 -2.99 16.60
CA ARG A 102 27.81 -1.97 16.00
C ARG A 102 28.54 -2.55 14.80
N ARG A 103 27.90 -2.48 13.64
CA ARG A 103 28.39 -3.07 12.40
C ARG A 103 28.90 -2.01 11.44
N PRO A 104 30.03 -2.23 10.75
CA PRO A 104 30.54 -1.31 9.73
C PRO A 104 29.66 -1.33 8.47
N PRO A 105 29.73 -0.30 7.59
CA PRO A 105 29.05 -0.34 6.32
C PRO A 105 29.60 -1.47 5.45
N TYR A 106 28.75 -2.07 4.61
CA TYR A 106 29.21 -3.07 3.68
C TYR A 106 30.06 -2.44 2.56
N PRO A 107 31.12 -3.12 2.10
CA PRO A 107 31.81 -2.76 0.88
C PRO A 107 30.85 -2.87 -0.31
N THR A 108 30.75 -1.79 -1.11
CA THR A 108 29.83 -1.70 -2.24
C THR A 108 30.54 -1.21 -3.49
N SER A 109 30.13 -1.75 -4.65
CA SER A 109 30.57 -1.28 -5.98
C SER A 109 30.09 0.14 -6.25
N LEU A 110 30.71 0.83 -7.22
CA LEU A 110 30.31 2.19 -7.60
C LEU A 110 28.86 2.30 -8.05
N GLU A 111 28.34 1.28 -8.74
CA GLU A 111 26.94 1.24 -9.18
C GLU A 111 25.97 1.16 -7.98
N ILE A 112 26.27 0.29 -7.01
CA ILE A 112 25.45 0.17 -5.79
C ILE A 112 25.53 1.45 -4.96
N ARG A 113 26.67 2.12 -4.93
CA ARG A 113 26.81 3.41 -4.21
C ARG A 113 25.91 4.49 -4.78
N LYS A 114 25.80 4.60 -6.12
CA LYS A 114 24.86 5.54 -6.78
C LYS A 114 23.41 5.27 -6.37
N GLU A 115 23.02 4.00 -6.33
CA GLU A 115 21.67 3.63 -5.86
C GLU A 115 21.46 3.95 -4.38
N ILE A 116 22.44 3.68 -3.52
CA ILE A 116 22.39 4.07 -2.10
C ILE A 116 22.23 5.58 -1.96
N GLU A 117 23.03 6.37 -2.68
CA GLU A 117 22.96 7.84 -2.66
C GLU A 117 21.58 8.36 -3.06
N LYS A 118 21.03 7.82 -4.15
CA LYS A 118 19.67 8.13 -4.59
C LYS A 118 18.64 7.85 -3.49
N HIS A 119 18.63 6.64 -2.92
CA HIS A 119 17.66 6.27 -1.88
C HIS A 119 17.84 7.07 -0.60
N ILE A 120 19.07 7.37 -0.19
CA ILE A 120 19.33 8.19 1.00
C ILE A 120 18.79 9.61 0.80
N ASN A 121 19.03 10.23 -0.35
CA ASN A 121 18.49 11.56 -0.66
C ASN A 121 16.96 11.54 -0.70
N GLU A 122 16.33 10.55 -1.35
CA GLU A 122 14.87 10.40 -1.35
C GLU A 122 14.31 10.28 0.08
N LEU A 123 14.97 9.53 0.96
CA LEU A 123 14.53 9.36 2.36
C LEU A 123 14.73 10.63 3.20
N LEU A 124 15.75 11.43 2.90
CA LEU A 124 15.96 12.75 3.52
C LEU A 124 14.88 13.73 3.08
N ASP A 125 14.58 13.80 1.79
CA ASP A 125 13.56 14.68 1.21
C ASP A 125 12.16 14.36 1.76
N MET A 126 11.89 13.09 2.07
CA MET A 126 10.64 12.64 2.67
C MET A 126 10.58 12.78 4.21
N ASP A 127 11.61 13.31 4.87
CA ASP A 127 11.71 13.35 6.36
C ASP A 127 11.53 11.96 7.01
N VAL A 128 12.05 10.92 6.34
CA VAL A 128 12.04 9.53 6.86
C VAL A 128 13.30 9.22 7.66
N ILE A 129 14.42 9.82 7.25
CA ILE A 129 15.69 9.76 7.96
C ILE A 129 16.24 11.16 8.20
N ARG A 130 17.12 11.28 9.19
CA ARG A 130 17.97 12.46 9.39
C ARG A 130 19.43 12.06 9.49
N LYS A 131 20.34 12.95 9.09
CA LYS A 131 21.77 12.76 9.29
C LYS A 131 22.14 12.95 10.76
N ILE A 132 23.03 12.11 11.28
CA ILE A 132 23.54 12.23 12.64
C ILE A 132 24.52 13.41 12.73
N GLY A 133 24.35 14.25 13.75
CA GLY A 133 25.22 15.40 14.01
C GLY A 133 26.58 15.01 14.60
N HIS A 134 27.55 15.92 14.47
CA HIS A 134 28.95 15.68 14.88
C HIS A 134 29.14 15.34 16.37
N ASN A 135 28.25 15.82 17.24
CA ASN A 135 28.32 15.63 18.70
C ASN A 135 27.39 14.52 19.20
N GLU A 136 26.68 13.81 18.31
CA GLU A 136 25.75 12.76 18.71
C GLU A 136 26.46 11.41 18.83
N ILE A 137 26.26 10.75 19.98
CA ILE A 137 26.88 9.45 20.26
C ILE A 137 26.23 8.36 19.41
N VAL A 138 27.07 7.52 18.79
CA VAL A 138 26.64 6.36 18.00
C VAL A 138 27.06 5.07 18.69
N GLU A 139 26.09 4.37 19.26
CA GLU A 139 26.33 3.10 19.95
C GLU A 139 25.95 1.89 19.10
N ILE A 140 24.96 2.05 18.23
CA ILE A 140 24.38 1.04 17.34
C ILE A 140 24.49 1.54 15.90
N THR A 141 24.88 0.65 14.98
CA THR A 141 24.93 0.92 13.53
C THR A 141 24.48 -0.29 12.74
N THR A 142 23.57 -0.06 11.81
CA THR A 142 23.02 -1.10 10.91
C THR A 142 23.47 -0.84 9.47
N PRO A 143 24.25 -1.73 8.84
CA PRO A 143 24.65 -1.53 7.46
C PRO A 143 23.44 -1.65 6.52
N VAL A 144 23.49 -0.89 5.44
CA VAL A 144 22.49 -0.95 4.37
C VAL A 144 22.97 -1.78 3.20
N LEU A 145 22.03 -2.35 2.47
CA LEU A 145 22.24 -3.03 1.19
C LEU A 145 21.13 -2.67 0.20
N ILE A 146 21.43 -2.79 -1.08
CA ILE A 146 20.42 -2.66 -2.13
C ILE A 146 19.89 -4.04 -2.48
N THR A 147 18.57 -4.19 -2.45
CA THR A 147 17.88 -5.35 -3.00
C THR A 147 17.16 -4.95 -4.28
N TRP A 148 17.26 -5.79 -5.30
CA TRP A 148 16.59 -5.58 -6.58
C TRP A 148 15.34 -6.44 -6.68
N HIS A 149 14.27 -5.86 -7.19
CA HIS A 149 13.05 -6.57 -7.53
C HIS A 149 12.58 -6.11 -8.91
N TYR A 150 12.83 -6.97 -9.91
CA TYR A 150 12.85 -6.57 -11.32
C TYR A 150 13.79 -5.37 -11.52
N GLU A 151 13.34 -4.31 -12.16
CA GLU A 151 14.12 -3.09 -12.43
C GLU A 151 14.09 -2.07 -11.29
N LYS A 152 13.47 -2.41 -10.15
CA LYS A 152 13.36 -1.49 -8.99
C LYS A 152 14.34 -1.87 -7.90
N SER A 153 15.22 -0.94 -7.55
CA SER A 153 16.10 -1.02 -6.38
C SER A 153 15.35 -0.59 -5.10
N ARG A 154 15.75 -1.16 -3.96
CA ARG A 154 15.29 -0.77 -2.62
C ARG A 154 16.46 -0.77 -1.64
N LEU A 155 16.55 0.28 -0.83
CA LEU A 155 17.50 0.37 0.27
C LEU A 155 16.98 -0.37 1.51
N CYS A 156 17.69 -1.41 1.93
CA CYS A 156 17.32 -2.26 3.05
C CYS A 156 18.38 -2.17 4.16
N GLY A 157 17.96 -1.80 5.38
CA GLY A 157 18.81 -1.93 6.56
C GLY A 157 18.88 -3.38 7.02
N ASP A 158 20.07 -3.89 7.29
CA ASP A 158 20.27 -5.25 7.79
C ASP A 158 20.03 -5.35 9.31
N PHE A 159 18.76 -5.20 9.70
CA PHE A 159 18.31 -5.20 11.10
C PHE A 159 18.32 -6.57 11.76
N ARG A 160 18.86 -7.64 11.13
CA ARG A 160 18.88 -8.98 11.73
C ARG A 160 19.54 -9.01 13.12
N ALA A 161 20.67 -8.32 13.26
CA ALA A 161 21.34 -8.20 14.55
C ALA A 161 20.46 -7.48 15.58
N LEU A 162 19.86 -6.34 15.21
CA LEU A 162 18.93 -5.60 16.08
C LEU A 162 17.73 -6.45 16.50
N ASN A 163 17.09 -7.12 15.54
CA ASN A 163 15.90 -7.94 15.75
C ASN A 163 16.13 -9.12 16.72
N ASN A 164 17.35 -9.66 16.77
CA ASN A 164 17.70 -10.70 17.74
C ASN A 164 17.68 -10.19 19.18
N TYR A 165 17.98 -8.92 19.39
CA TYR A 165 18.01 -8.28 20.71
C TYR A 165 16.74 -7.45 20.99
N THR A 166 15.81 -7.33 20.04
CA THR A 166 14.54 -6.62 20.24
C THR A 166 13.50 -7.53 20.90
N LYS A 167 12.91 -7.07 21.99
CA LYS A 167 11.80 -7.72 22.68
C LYS A 167 10.64 -7.87 21.71
N ALA A 168 10.21 -9.11 21.49
CA ALA A 168 9.20 -9.43 20.49
C ALA A 168 7.82 -8.91 20.91
N ASP A 169 7.18 -8.13 20.05
CA ASP A 169 5.77 -7.80 20.17
C ASP A 169 4.91 -8.91 19.54
N ARG A 170 4.15 -9.61 20.37
CA ARG A 170 3.31 -10.76 19.96
C ARG A 170 1.86 -10.36 19.76
N TYR A 171 1.62 -9.24 19.07
CA TYR A 171 0.27 -8.85 18.68
C TYR A 171 -0.29 -9.86 17.66
N PRO A 172 -1.56 -10.32 17.81
CA PRO A 172 -2.15 -11.25 16.87
C PRO A 172 -2.31 -10.60 15.49
N ILE A 173 -1.90 -11.31 14.44
CA ILE A 173 -2.17 -10.93 13.05
C ILE A 173 -3.21 -11.89 12.51
N PRO A 174 -4.27 -11.41 11.81
CA PRO A 174 -5.31 -12.26 11.29
C PRO A 174 -4.78 -13.41 10.40
N SER A 175 -5.40 -14.57 10.54
CA SER A 175 -5.13 -15.71 9.66
C SER A 175 -5.76 -15.46 8.29
N ILE A 176 -4.93 -15.41 7.23
CA ILE A 176 -5.38 -15.06 5.88
C ILE A 176 -6.54 -15.95 5.40
N PRO A 177 -6.50 -17.30 5.46
CA PRO A 177 -7.63 -18.12 5.00
C PRO A 177 -8.94 -17.81 5.72
N HIS A 178 -8.91 -17.64 7.04
CA HIS A 178 -10.11 -17.32 7.82
C HIS A 178 -10.68 -15.94 7.47
N ALA A 179 -9.78 -14.98 7.29
CA ALA A 179 -10.12 -13.63 6.90
C ALA A 179 -10.74 -13.57 5.49
N LEU A 180 -10.26 -14.39 4.56
CA LEU A 180 -10.75 -14.43 3.19
C LEU A 180 -12.09 -15.20 3.03
N ASP A 181 -12.37 -16.20 3.89
CA ASP A 181 -13.67 -16.91 3.88
C ASP A 181 -14.85 -15.98 4.18
N GLN A 182 -14.64 -14.93 4.97
CA GLN A 182 -15.66 -13.91 5.23
C GLN A 182 -15.98 -13.09 3.98
N LEU A 183 -14.99 -12.85 3.11
CA LEU A 183 -15.13 -12.04 1.89
C LEU A 183 -15.90 -12.73 0.76
N ALA A 184 -15.97 -14.06 0.77
CA ALA A 184 -16.43 -14.84 -0.38
C ALA A 184 -17.94 -14.72 -0.67
N LYS A 185 -18.70 -13.97 0.14
CA LYS A 185 -20.15 -13.81 0.00
C LYS A 185 -20.56 -12.46 -0.62
N ASP A 186 -19.63 -11.51 -0.70
CA ASP A 186 -19.94 -10.13 -1.02
C ASP A 186 -19.87 -9.79 -2.50
N LYS A 187 -20.69 -8.83 -2.92
CA LYS A 187 -20.80 -8.41 -4.32
C LYS A 187 -19.82 -7.31 -4.70
N TYR A 188 -19.49 -6.45 -3.74
CA TYR A 188 -18.61 -5.32 -3.95
C TYR A 188 -17.40 -5.45 -3.04
N ILE A 189 -16.21 -5.50 -3.64
CA ILE A 189 -14.95 -5.61 -2.90
C ILE A 189 -14.06 -4.43 -3.27
N THR A 190 -13.58 -3.70 -2.27
CA THR A 190 -12.61 -2.62 -2.43
C THR A 190 -11.34 -2.97 -1.69
N LYS A 191 -10.20 -2.86 -2.38
CA LYS A 191 -8.87 -2.95 -1.77
C LYS A 191 -8.20 -1.59 -1.79
N MET A 192 -7.65 -1.17 -0.65
CA MET A 192 -6.85 0.04 -0.48
C MET A 192 -5.48 -0.31 0.10
N ASP A 193 -4.44 0.40 -0.34
CA ASP A 193 -3.05 0.22 0.10
C ASP A 193 -2.53 1.53 0.71
N CYS A 194 -1.91 1.46 1.88
CA CYS A 194 -1.29 2.62 2.52
C CYS A 194 -0.02 3.04 1.76
N ARG A 195 0.04 4.29 1.30
CA ARG A 195 1.20 4.78 0.53
C ARG A 195 2.47 4.73 1.38
N LYS A 196 3.40 3.81 1.07
CA LYS A 196 4.62 3.59 1.88
C LYS A 196 4.27 3.46 3.38
N GLY A 197 3.25 2.64 3.71
CA GLY A 197 2.58 2.61 5.03
C GLY A 197 3.51 2.73 6.24
N PHE A 198 4.55 1.88 6.33
CA PHE A 198 5.49 1.92 7.45
C PHE A 198 6.13 3.30 7.68
N HIS A 199 6.53 3.99 6.61
CA HIS A 199 7.15 5.32 6.71
C HIS A 199 6.20 6.43 7.17
N GLN A 200 4.90 6.17 7.24
CA GLN A 200 3.96 7.13 7.80
C GLN A 200 3.94 7.11 9.33
N SER A 201 4.30 5.98 9.96
CA SER A 201 4.38 5.87 11.42
C SER A 201 5.64 6.56 11.94
N GLY A 202 5.51 7.38 12.98
CA GLY A 202 6.67 7.96 13.67
C GLY A 202 7.41 6.93 14.51
N VAL A 203 8.65 7.24 14.87
CA VAL A 203 9.46 6.47 15.84
C VAL A 203 9.67 7.36 17.06
N LYS A 204 9.53 6.81 18.28
CA LYS A 204 9.83 7.58 19.49
C LYS A 204 11.34 7.94 19.57
N PRO A 205 11.72 9.11 20.11
CA PRO A 205 13.12 9.56 20.14
C PRO A 205 14.13 8.55 20.73
N ASN A 206 13.73 7.80 21.77
CA ASN A 206 14.60 6.77 22.36
C ASN A 206 14.85 5.59 21.40
N SER A 207 13.85 5.26 20.58
CA SER A 207 13.92 4.18 19.58
C SER A 207 14.64 4.62 18.30
N MET A 208 14.61 5.91 17.94
CA MET A 208 15.37 6.43 16.79
C MET A 208 16.87 6.09 16.91
N LYS A 209 17.41 6.18 18.13
CA LYS A 209 18.81 5.83 18.44
C LYS A 209 19.17 4.37 18.13
N LEU A 210 18.19 3.48 18.13
CA LEU A 210 18.33 2.05 17.81
C LEU A 210 18.24 1.80 16.30
N LEU A 211 17.60 2.70 15.55
CA LEU A 211 17.37 2.62 14.11
C LEU A 211 18.37 3.44 13.32
N LYS A 212 19.64 3.41 13.73
CA LYS A 212 20.75 4.05 13.02
C LYS A 212 21.24 3.15 11.89
N ILE A 213 21.32 3.70 10.70
CA ILE A 213 21.91 3.06 9.51
C ILE A 213 23.25 3.70 9.14
N ILE A 214 24.13 2.89 8.54
CA ILE A 214 25.45 3.31 8.10
C ILE A 214 25.70 2.92 6.64
N CYS A 215 26.22 3.88 5.86
CA CYS A 215 26.67 3.69 4.49
C CYS A 215 27.93 4.54 4.22
N HIS A 216 28.40 4.55 2.96
CA HIS A 216 29.59 5.32 2.58
C HIS A 216 29.41 6.85 2.69
N MET A 217 28.17 7.34 2.77
CA MET A 217 27.87 8.78 2.97
C MET A 217 27.86 9.20 4.45
N GLY A 218 27.91 8.24 5.38
CA GLY A 218 27.87 8.47 6.81
C GLY A 218 26.77 7.71 7.53
N ILE A 219 26.32 8.27 8.66
CA ILE A 219 25.37 7.65 9.57
C ILE A 219 24.09 8.49 9.61
N TYR A 220 22.96 7.81 9.51
CA TYR A 220 21.62 8.39 9.51
C TYR A 220 20.76 7.63 10.53
N GLU A 221 19.72 8.26 11.04
CA GLU A 221 18.71 7.57 11.85
C GLU A 221 17.31 7.75 11.27
N TYR A 222 16.50 6.71 11.42
CA TYR A 222 15.11 6.74 11.04
C TYR A 222 14.27 7.53 12.06
N THR A 223 13.60 8.57 11.58
CA THR A 223 12.57 9.32 12.32
C THR A 223 11.19 8.69 12.13
N ARG A 224 11.03 7.92 11.05
CA ARG A 224 9.83 7.14 10.71
C ARG A 224 10.12 5.66 10.69
N MET A 225 9.10 4.86 10.93
CA MET A 225 9.25 3.42 10.98
C MET A 225 9.72 2.90 9.62
N GLN A 226 10.66 1.96 9.67
CA GLN A 226 11.22 1.31 8.50
C GLN A 226 10.79 -0.15 8.46
N PHE A 227 10.70 -0.70 7.25
CA PHE A 227 10.48 -2.12 7.06
C PHE A 227 11.68 -2.94 7.59
N CYS A 228 11.54 -4.27 7.72
CA CYS A 228 12.54 -5.19 8.28
C CYS A 228 12.79 -5.12 9.81
N ILE A 229 12.27 -4.14 10.55
CA ILE A 229 12.34 -4.18 12.02
C ILE A 229 11.31 -5.19 12.56
N LYS A 230 11.70 -5.96 13.58
CA LYS A 230 10.93 -7.12 14.10
C LYS A 230 9.46 -6.80 14.40
N ASN A 231 9.23 -5.67 15.07
CA ASN A 231 7.91 -5.33 15.61
C ASN A 231 7.08 -4.43 14.66
N ALA A 232 7.61 -4.03 13.49
CA ALA A 232 6.88 -3.15 12.58
C ALA A 232 5.51 -3.73 12.14
N PRO A 233 5.40 -5.01 11.70
CA PRO A 233 4.12 -5.59 11.32
C PRO A 233 3.10 -5.60 12.47
N ALA A 234 3.53 -6.02 13.66
CA ALA A 234 2.68 -6.10 14.85
C ALA A 234 2.17 -4.72 15.29
N HIS A 235 3.06 -3.72 15.31
CA HIS A 235 2.70 -2.35 15.63
C HIS A 235 1.70 -1.77 14.62
N PHE A 236 1.96 -1.98 13.33
CA PHE A 236 1.10 -1.46 12.28
C PHE A 236 -0.28 -2.13 12.27
N GLN A 237 -0.34 -3.45 12.47
CA GLN A 237 -1.62 -4.17 12.63
C GLN A 237 -2.40 -3.64 13.83
N ARG A 238 -1.78 -3.53 15.01
CA ARG A 238 -2.43 -2.99 16.23
C ARG A 238 -3.00 -1.60 16.00
N MET A 239 -2.24 -0.73 15.34
CA MET A 239 -2.68 0.61 15.00
C MET A 239 -3.93 0.56 14.12
N MET A 240 -3.92 -0.23 13.04
CA MET A 240 -5.07 -0.36 12.16
C MET A 240 -6.29 -0.96 12.86
N ASP A 241 -6.11 -2.00 13.67
CA ASP A 241 -7.19 -2.61 14.44
C ASP A 241 -7.80 -1.63 15.45
N THR A 242 -7.00 -0.71 15.98
CA THR A 242 -7.49 0.35 16.87
C THR A 242 -8.29 1.41 16.11
N ILE A 243 -7.83 1.81 14.92
CA ILE A 243 -8.50 2.85 14.12
C ILE A 243 -9.81 2.35 13.53
N PHE A 244 -9.82 1.11 13.02
CA PHE A 244 -10.94 0.52 12.28
C PHE A 244 -11.70 -0.55 13.08
N GLN A 245 -11.61 -0.49 14.41
CA GLN A 245 -12.19 -1.50 15.31
C GLN A 245 -13.67 -1.75 15.01
N GLU A 246 -14.46 -0.68 14.83
CA GLU A 246 -15.90 -0.76 14.57
C GLU A 246 -16.18 -1.51 13.27
N GLU A 247 -15.52 -1.15 12.18
CA GLU A 247 -15.74 -1.77 10.86
C GLU A 247 -15.28 -3.23 10.82
N ILE A 248 -14.21 -3.56 11.55
CA ILE A 248 -13.72 -4.94 11.69
C ILE A 248 -14.73 -5.77 12.50
N LEU A 249 -15.29 -5.23 13.59
CA LEU A 249 -16.28 -5.92 14.43
C LEU A 249 -17.63 -6.09 13.73
N GLU A 250 -18.02 -5.12 12.90
CA GLU A 250 -19.20 -5.22 12.04
C GLU A 250 -19.03 -6.26 10.92
N GLY A 251 -17.78 -6.70 10.66
CA GLY A 251 -17.49 -7.67 9.62
C GLY A 251 -17.62 -7.10 8.21
N CYS A 252 -17.41 -5.80 8.02
CA CYS A 252 -17.41 -5.14 6.70
C CYS A 252 -16.00 -4.78 6.20
N MET A 253 -14.99 -5.01 7.04
CA MET A 253 -13.59 -4.69 6.76
C MET A 253 -12.65 -5.76 7.28
N LEU A 254 -11.62 -6.05 6.49
CA LEU A 254 -10.47 -6.84 6.83
C LEU A 254 -9.23 -5.97 6.70
N VAL A 255 -8.43 -5.89 7.76
CA VAL A 255 -7.12 -5.27 7.72
C VAL A 255 -6.03 -6.31 7.90
N TYR A 256 -5.06 -6.30 7.00
CA TYR A 256 -3.85 -7.11 7.09
C TYR A 256 -2.63 -6.21 6.88
N ILE A 257 -2.02 -5.78 7.98
CA ILE A 257 -0.91 -4.83 8.01
C ILE A 257 -1.28 -3.56 7.21
N ASP A 258 -0.74 -3.38 6.00
CA ASP A 258 -0.93 -2.21 5.15
C ASP A 258 -2.04 -2.36 4.09
N ASP A 259 -2.54 -3.58 3.90
CA ASP A 259 -3.68 -3.89 3.04
C ASP A 259 -4.99 -3.72 3.81
N ILE A 260 -5.88 -2.86 3.30
CA ILE A 260 -7.24 -2.71 3.80
C ILE A 260 -8.20 -3.23 2.73
N ILE A 261 -9.03 -4.19 3.10
CA ILE A 261 -10.02 -4.81 2.21
C ILE A 261 -11.39 -4.59 2.81
N MET A 262 -12.29 -4.05 2.02
CA MET A 262 -13.66 -3.80 2.42
C MET A 262 -14.61 -4.51 1.48
N TYR A 263 -15.75 -4.89 2.01
CA TYR A 263 -16.67 -5.76 1.31
C TYR A 263 -18.10 -5.52 1.79
N SER A 264 -19.04 -5.70 0.88
CA SER A 264 -20.47 -5.57 1.17
C SER A 264 -21.34 -6.23 0.10
N GLU A 265 -22.57 -6.55 0.50
CA GLU A 265 -23.59 -7.11 -0.38
C GLU A 265 -24.32 -6.04 -1.22
N THR A 266 -24.50 -4.84 -0.66
CA THR A 266 -25.25 -3.73 -1.29
C THR A 266 -24.33 -2.58 -1.66
N TRP A 267 -24.71 -1.81 -2.67
CA TRP A 267 -23.91 -0.67 -3.13
C TRP A 267 -23.92 0.47 -2.11
N GLU A 268 -25.08 0.70 -1.50
CA GLU A 268 -25.33 1.73 -0.51
C GLU A 268 -24.41 1.55 0.71
N ASP A 269 -24.35 0.34 1.25
CA ASP A 269 -23.46 0.00 2.36
C ASP A 269 -22.00 0.16 1.94
N HIS A 270 -21.62 -0.32 0.74
CA HIS A 270 -20.25 -0.24 0.25
C HIS A 270 -19.70 1.17 0.28
N VAL A 271 -20.51 2.09 -0.24
CA VAL A 271 -20.15 3.50 -0.37
C VAL A 271 -20.08 4.17 1.00
N GLN A 272 -21.00 3.84 1.91
CA GLN A 272 -20.97 4.29 3.30
C GLN A 272 -19.73 3.81 4.04
N TYR A 273 -19.35 2.54 3.90
CA TYR A 273 -18.14 2.01 4.51
C TYR A 273 -16.88 2.71 3.99
N ILE A 274 -16.84 3.06 2.70
CA ILE A 274 -15.69 3.76 2.10
C ILE A 274 -15.57 5.15 2.72
N GLU A 275 -16.69 5.83 2.87
CA GLU A 275 -16.73 7.15 3.50
C GLU A 275 -16.28 7.10 4.97
N ARG A 276 -16.77 6.12 5.74
CA ARG A 276 -16.37 5.91 7.14
C ARG A 276 -14.85 5.73 7.26
N LEU A 277 -14.27 4.82 6.48
CA LEU A 277 -12.83 4.58 6.48
C LEU A 277 -12.04 5.85 6.16
N LEU A 278 -12.39 6.54 5.06
CA LEU A 278 -11.63 7.70 4.61
C LEU A 278 -11.74 8.88 5.59
N SER A 279 -12.90 9.01 6.25
CA SER A 279 -13.13 10.01 7.30
C SER A 279 -12.22 9.79 8.52
N LYS A 280 -11.91 8.53 8.86
CA LYS A 280 -10.98 8.16 9.94
C LYS A 280 -9.50 8.38 9.57
N CYS A 281 -9.13 8.19 8.29
CA CYS A 281 -7.75 8.38 7.81
C CYS A 281 -7.27 9.84 7.89
N THR A 282 -8.14 10.79 7.59
CA THR A 282 -7.81 12.23 7.51
C THR A 282 -7.28 12.82 8.83
N PRO A 283 -7.97 12.70 9.99
CA PRO A 283 -7.53 13.32 11.24
C PRO A 283 -6.20 12.76 11.77
N ILE A 284 -5.96 11.47 11.56
CA ILE A 284 -4.69 10.82 11.92
C ILE A 284 -3.60 11.06 10.88
N ASN A 285 -3.91 11.65 9.72
CA ASN A 285 -3.00 11.87 8.60
C ASN A 285 -2.37 10.59 8.04
N LEU A 286 -3.19 9.53 7.94
CA LEU A 286 -2.90 8.30 7.20
C LEU A 286 -3.25 8.54 5.73
N LYS A 287 -2.30 8.24 4.83
CA LYS A 287 -2.40 8.47 3.40
C LYS A 287 -2.51 7.18 2.61
N ILE A 288 -3.52 7.11 1.75
CA ILE A 288 -3.78 5.97 0.88
C ILE A 288 -3.19 6.21 -0.51
N SER A 289 -2.63 5.14 -1.10
CA SER A 289 -2.09 5.15 -2.46
C SER A 289 -3.21 4.91 -3.47
N LEU A 290 -3.74 5.98 -4.05
CA LEU A 290 -4.82 5.87 -5.05
C LEU A 290 -4.46 4.93 -6.21
N LYS A 291 -3.22 5.00 -6.71
CA LYS A 291 -2.70 4.17 -7.81
C LYS A 291 -2.80 2.66 -7.55
N LYS A 292 -2.79 2.25 -6.29
CA LYS A 292 -2.86 0.84 -5.88
C LYS A 292 -4.24 0.44 -5.35
N CYS A 293 -5.20 1.36 -5.35
CA CYS A 293 -6.56 1.07 -4.91
C CYS A 293 -7.35 0.41 -6.04
N ASN A 294 -8.15 -0.58 -5.67
CA ASN A 294 -9.15 -1.25 -6.49
C ASN A 294 -10.51 -1.00 -5.87
N PHE A 295 -11.38 -0.25 -6.54
CA PHE A 295 -12.69 0.11 -6.01
C PHE A 295 -13.81 -0.74 -6.61
N ALA A 296 -14.62 -1.31 -5.72
CA ALA A 296 -15.88 -2.01 -6.02
C ALA A 296 -15.79 -3.07 -7.12
N GLN A 297 -14.73 -3.87 -7.06
CA GLN A 297 -14.52 -5.02 -7.94
C GLN A 297 -15.43 -6.18 -7.51
N GLN A 298 -15.84 -7.01 -8.47
CA GLN A 298 -16.50 -8.30 -8.19
C GLN A 298 -15.48 -9.39 -7.87
N GLU A 299 -14.25 -9.20 -8.34
CA GLU A 299 -13.15 -10.13 -8.14
C GLU A 299 -11.84 -9.34 -8.01
N LEU A 300 -11.00 -9.68 -7.04
CA LEU A 300 -9.70 -9.05 -6.86
C LEU A 300 -8.64 -10.01 -6.34
N LEU A 301 -7.37 -9.67 -6.60
CA LEU A 301 -6.23 -10.36 -5.99
C LEU A 301 -5.91 -9.69 -4.64
N ALA A 302 -6.08 -10.43 -3.55
CA ALA A 302 -5.75 -10.00 -2.19
C ALA A 302 -5.01 -11.10 -1.45
N LEU A 303 -3.96 -10.73 -0.70
CA LEU A 303 -3.24 -11.62 0.21
C LEU A 303 -2.77 -12.94 -0.46
N GLY A 304 -2.45 -12.91 -1.76
CA GLY A 304 -2.01 -14.08 -2.53
C GLY A 304 -3.14 -14.98 -3.09
N HIS A 305 -4.39 -14.59 -2.90
CA HIS A 305 -5.56 -15.29 -3.40
C HIS A 305 -6.38 -14.40 -4.35
N LYS A 306 -7.10 -15.03 -5.27
CA LYS A 306 -8.15 -14.41 -6.06
C LYS A 306 -9.46 -14.57 -5.29
N VAL A 307 -10.00 -13.45 -4.83
CA VAL A 307 -11.22 -13.37 -4.03
C VAL A 307 -12.34 -12.90 -4.94
N SER A 308 -13.43 -13.66 -4.99
CA SER A 308 -14.67 -13.30 -5.67
C SER A 308 -15.85 -13.61 -4.73
N GLY A 309 -16.99 -12.94 -4.94
CA GLY A 309 -18.24 -13.22 -4.21
C GLY A 309 -18.84 -14.62 -4.40
N LEU A 310 -18.11 -15.53 -5.05
CA LEU A 310 -18.49 -16.92 -5.30
C LEU A 310 -17.41 -17.93 -4.90
N SER A 311 -16.14 -17.52 -4.86
CA SER A 311 -15.02 -18.46 -4.64
C SER A 311 -13.73 -17.78 -4.19
N LEU A 312 -12.96 -18.53 -3.40
CA LEU A 312 -11.56 -18.25 -3.07
C LEU A 312 -10.68 -19.16 -3.94
N ALA A 313 -9.88 -18.57 -4.84
CA ALA A 313 -8.96 -19.29 -5.70
C ALA A 313 -7.50 -18.88 -5.46
N ILE A 314 -6.56 -19.74 -5.84
CA ILE A 314 -5.12 -19.42 -5.77
C ILE A 314 -4.74 -18.53 -6.95
N ASP A 315 -3.84 -17.56 -6.72
CA ASP A 315 -3.17 -16.84 -7.80
C ASP A 315 -2.41 -17.82 -8.71
N GLN A 316 -2.83 -17.90 -9.97
CA GLN A 316 -2.26 -18.82 -10.96
C GLN A 316 -0.77 -18.56 -11.23
N ASN A 317 -0.28 -17.33 -11.02
CA ASN A 317 1.14 -17.04 -11.12
C ASN A 317 1.95 -17.75 -10.02
N LYS A 318 1.37 -17.91 -8.82
CA LYS A 318 2.00 -18.66 -7.73
C LYS A 318 2.03 -20.15 -8.03
N VAL A 319 0.97 -20.68 -8.65
CA VAL A 319 0.92 -22.08 -9.11
C VAL A 319 1.99 -22.31 -10.20
N ALA A 320 2.05 -21.45 -11.21
CA ALA A 320 3.05 -21.55 -12.27
C ALA A 320 4.49 -21.48 -11.72
N ALA A 321 4.76 -20.58 -10.77
CA ALA A 321 6.07 -20.49 -10.13
C ALA A 321 6.49 -21.78 -9.40
N VAL A 322 5.55 -22.54 -8.86
CA VAL A 322 5.82 -23.84 -8.24
C VAL A 322 6.09 -24.91 -9.29
N LEU A 323 5.28 -24.96 -10.36
CA LEU A 323 5.46 -25.94 -11.45
C LEU A 323 6.83 -25.80 -12.15
N LEU A 324 7.38 -24.58 -12.16
CA LEU A 324 8.69 -24.29 -12.74
C LEU A 324 9.87 -24.49 -11.76
N LYS A 325 9.62 -24.71 -10.47
CA LYS A 325 10.71 -24.88 -9.49
C LYS A 325 11.35 -26.26 -9.58
N PRO A 326 12.68 -26.36 -9.43
CA PRO A 326 13.35 -27.65 -9.33
C PRO A 326 12.97 -28.36 -8.03
N VAL A 327 13.06 -29.70 -8.05
CA VAL A 327 12.82 -30.54 -6.88
C VAL A 327 13.81 -30.16 -5.76
N PRO A 328 13.34 -29.96 -4.51
CA PRO A 328 14.20 -29.64 -3.37
C PRO A 328 15.32 -30.66 -3.18
N LYS A 329 16.56 -30.19 -2.99
CA LYS A 329 17.75 -31.04 -2.86
C LYS A 329 18.26 -31.17 -1.42
N ASN A 330 17.75 -30.37 -0.50
CA ASN A 330 18.16 -30.36 0.90
C ASN A 330 16.99 -30.02 1.84
N ILE A 331 17.21 -30.25 3.14
CA ILE A 331 16.20 -30.04 4.18
C ILE A 331 15.68 -28.61 4.18
N LYS A 332 16.53 -27.59 4.00
CA LYS A 332 16.10 -26.18 4.00
C LYS A 332 15.18 -25.88 2.82
N GLU A 333 15.52 -26.36 1.63
CA GLU A 333 14.68 -26.23 0.44
C GLU A 333 13.36 -26.97 0.61
N MET A 334 13.37 -28.17 1.20
CA MET A 334 12.17 -28.95 1.48
C MET A 334 11.25 -28.22 2.47
N GLN A 335 11.80 -27.73 3.59
CA GLN A 335 11.05 -26.93 4.57
C GLN A 335 10.45 -25.67 3.95
N TYR A 336 11.19 -24.99 3.07
CA TYR A 336 10.69 -23.83 2.34
C TYR A 336 9.52 -24.21 1.42
N PHE A 337 9.66 -25.29 0.65
CA PHE A 337 8.62 -25.79 -0.24
C PHE A 337 7.36 -26.21 0.53
N LEU A 338 7.52 -26.99 1.61
CA LEU A 338 6.42 -27.42 2.46
C LEU A 338 5.74 -26.23 3.16
N GLY A 339 6.50 -25.24 3.61
CA GLY A 339 5.94 -24.00 4.17
C GLY A 339 5.06 -23.26 3.16
N PHE A 340 5.54 -23.13 1.91
CA PHE A 340 4.74 -22.56 0.82
C PHE A 340 3.49 -23.41 0.53
N ALA A 341 3.64 -24.72 0.36
CA ALA A 341 2.52 -25.60 0.02
C ALA A 341 1.48 -25.66 1.15
N SER A 342 1.93 -25.61 2.40
CA SER A 342 1.08 -25.55 3.59
C SER A 342 0.23 -24.28 3.64
N TYR A 343 0.71 -23.16 3.10
CA TYR A 343 -0.07 -21.93 2.99
C TYR A 343 -1.35 -22.14 2.15
N TYR A 344 -1.25 -22.97 1.10
CA TYR A 344 -2.36 -23.30 0.21
C TYR A 344 -3.04 -24.66 0.51
N ARG A 345 -2.76 -25.26 1.68
CA ARG A 345 -3.20 -26.64 2.02
C ARG A 345 -4.69 -26.88 1.87
N ASN A 346 -5.53 -25.85 2.09
CA ASN A 346 -6.99 -25.98 1.98
C ASN A 346 -7.45 -26.28 0.54
N HIS A 347 -6.62 -25.97 -0.46
CA HIS A 347 -6.89 -26.30 -1.86
C HIS A 347 -6.28 -27.65 -2.30
N ILE A 348 -5.52 -28.32 -1.42
CA ILE A 348 -4.85 -29.59 -1.72
C ILE A 348 -5.53 -30.70 -0.92
N ARG A 349 -6.34 -31.51 -1.61
CA ARG A 349 -7.05 -32.62 -0.97
C ARG A 349 -6.05 -33.58 -0.32
N ASN A 350 -6.31 -33.93 0.95
CA ASN A 350 -5.47 -34.84 1.74
C ASN A 350 -4.00 -34.39 1.89
N PHE A 351 -3.75 -33.07 1.93
CA PHE A 351 -2.39 -32.52 2.06
C PHE A 351 -1.53 -33.22 3.12
N ALA A 352 -2.05 -33.39 4.34
CA ALA A 352 -1.32 -34.03 5.43
C ALA A 352 -0.89 -35.47 5.13
N HIS A 353 -1.71 -36.23 4.40
CA HIS A 353 -1.38 -37.59 3.98
C HIS A 353 -0.29 -37.57 2.89
N ILE A 354 -0.41 -36.68 1.91
CA ILE A 354 0.56 -36.56 0.80
C ILE A 354 1.94 -36.15 1.32
N THR A 355 1.99 -35.25 2.31
CA THR A 355 3.25 -34.76 2.87
C THR A 355 3.82 -35.65 3.99
N SER A 356 3.14 -36.74 4.37
CA SER A 356 3.55 -37.57 5.51
C SER A 356 4.89 -38.28 5.31
N SER A 357 5.27 -38.50 4.05
CA SER A 357 6.50 -39.21 3.67
C SER A 357 7.68 -38.29 3.30
N LEU A 358 7.52 -36.97 3.45
CA LEU A 358 8.48 -35.95 2.99
C LEU A 358 9.37 -35.39 4.11
#